data_AF-A0A7S2V6K6-F1
#
_entry.id   AF-A0A7S2V6K6-F1
#
_cell.length_a   1.000
_cell.length_b   1.000
_cell.length_c   1.000
_cell.angle_alpha   90.00
_cell.angle_beta   90.00
_cell.angle_gamma   90.00
#
_symmetry.space_group_name_H-M   'P 1'
#
loop_
_entity.id
_entity.type
_entity.pdbx_description
1 polymer ?
#
loop_
_entity_poly.entity_id
_entity_poly.type
_entity_poly.pdbx_seq_one_letter_code
_entity_poly.pdbx_strand_id
1 'polypeptide(L)'
;NIGGGFLVTKKMLDMFKRPTDPPEHYELYAAPAAAMVGGYAVAKTMGFSEMDSVMGLASSACCIGGIGGLSSMNTARMGNVLGMSGVSFGLAAAMGSMNVSPAVYAQLAALSLGGGAVGYQIAKKVGPTELPQTVAAFHSLVGLAAVGTAVGDYMHHMHDPAMLDGIRLASIYLATFIGGVTATGSMVAFGKLHGLLNSAALALPARDMINMGMGAGAL
;
A
#
# COMPACT_ATOMS: atom_id res chain seq x y z
N ASN A 1 0.56 -0.51 6.80
CA ASN A 1 0.09 0.33 5.68
C ASN A 1 -1.42 0.32 5.50
N ILE A 2 -2.04 -0.74 4.96
CA ILE A 2 -3.49 -0.72 4.61
C ILE A 2 -4.40 -0.36 5.81
N GLY A 3 -4.42 -1.19 6.86
CA GLY A 3 -5.33 -0.98 8.00
C GLY A 3 -5.11 0.33 8.74
N GLY A 4 -3.85 0.77 8.86
CA GLY A 4 -3.51 2.06 9.48
C GLY A 4 -3.88 3.25 8.62
N GLY A 5 -3.58 3.20 7.31
CA GLY A 5 -3.83 4.27 6.37
C GLY A 5 -5.31 4.62 6.26
N PHE A 6 -6.18 3.62 6.02
CA PHE A 6 -7.62 3.87 5.91
C PHE A 6 -8.25 4.39 7.21
N LEU A 7 -7.78 3.94 8.37
CA LEU A 7 -8.26 4.46 9.65
C LEU A 7 -7.85 5.92 9.87
N VAL A 8 -6.59 6.26 9.58
CA VAL A 8 -6.11 7.65 9.66
C VAL A 8 -6.89 8.53 8.70
N THR A 9 -7.06 8.11 7.44
CA THR A 9 -7.85 8.87 6.44
C THR A 9 -9.27 9.11 6.95
N LYS A 10 -9.96 8.08 7.44
CA LYS A 10 -11.30 8.22 8.01
C LYS A 10 -11.33 9.24 9.16
N LYS A 11 -10.42 9.11 10.12
CA LYS A 11 -10.32 10.04 11.27
C LYS A 11 -10.15 11.48 10.81
N MET A 12 -9.29 11.74 9.82
CA MET A 12 -9.06 13.09 9.31
C MET A 12 -10.27 13.63 8.55
N LEU A 13 -10.93 12.81 7.74
CA LEU A 13 -12.14 13.21 7.00
C LEU A 13 -13.32 13.51 7.93
N ASP A 14 -13.46 12.77 9.02
CA ASP A 14 -14.53 12.96 9.99
C ASP A 14 -14.40 14.30 10.74
N MET A 15 -13.19 14.88 10.85
CA MET A 15 -12.98 16.21 11.42
C MET A 15 -13.62 17.35 10.61
N PHE A 16 -13.88 17.11 9.32
CA PHE A 16 -14.50 18.09 8.44
C PHE A 16 -16.03 17.94 8.36
N LYS A 17 -16.60 16.94 9.03
CA LYS A 17 -18.06 16.75 9.10
C LYS A 17 -18.66 17.81 10.02
N ARG A 18 -19.62 18.58 9.51
CA ARG A 18 -20.32 19.59 10.31
C ARG A 18 -21.51 18.96 11.03
N PRO A 19 -21.90 19.48 12.21
CA PRO A 19 -23.10 19.00 12.91
C PRO A 19 -24.40 19.16 12.11
N THR A 20 -24.42 20.08 11.15
CA THR A 20 -25.58 20.37 10.29
C THR A 20 -25.60 19.56 8.98
N ASP A 21 -24.55 18.77 8.71
CA ASP A 21 -24.53 17.93 7.51
C ASP A 21 -25.56 16.79 7.65
N PRO A 22 -26.21 16.37 6.55
CA PRO A 22 -27.15 15.26 6.61
C PRO A 22 -26.49 13.97 7.12
N PRO A 23 -27.28 13.05 7.70
CA PRO A 23 -26.77 11.73 8.06
C PRO A 23 -26.26 11.02 6.81
N GLU A 24 -25.12 10.36 6.93
CA GLU A 24 -24.46 9.66 5.83
C GLU A 24 -24.30 8.20 6.23
N HIS A 25 -24.57 7.30 5.29
CA HIS A 25 -24.63 5.87 5.53
C HIS A 25 -23.59 5.13 4.70
N TYR A 26 -22.32 5.50 4.88
CA TYR A 26 -21.23 4.92 4.08
C TYR A 26 -20.97 3.44 4.38
N GLU A 27 -21.39 2.96 5.55
CA GLU A 27 -21.41 1.55 5.92
C GLU A 27 -22.22 0.67 4.96
N LEU A 28 -23.24 1.23 4.28
CA LEU A 28 -24.05 0.49 3.32
C LEU A 28 -23.25 0.07 2.08
N TYR A 29 -22.17 0.78 1.74
CA TYR A 29 -21.29 0.42 0.63
C TYR A 29 -20.43 -0.82 0.90
N ALA A 30 -20.39 -1.31 2.15
CA ALA A 30 -19.80 -2.62 2.44
C ALA A 30 -20.58 -3.77 1.76
N ALA A 31 -21.90 -3.63 1.60
CA ALA A 31 -22.73 -4.65 0.97
C ALA A 31 -22.38 -4.90 -0.51
N PRO A 32 -22.32 -3.88 -1.41
CA PRO A 32 -21.91 -4.11 -2.79
C PRO A 32 -20.45 -4.57 -2.92
N ALA A 33 -19.56 -4.10 -2.03
CA ALA A 33 -18.18 -4.59 -2.01
C ALA A 33 -18.09 -6.08 -1.63
N ALA A 34 -18.81 -6.51 -0.59
CA ALA A 34 -18.89 -7.90 -0.19
C ALA A 34 -19.56 -8.78 -1.27
N ALA A 35 -20.62 -8.27 -1.91
CA ALA A 35 -21.28 -8.95 -3.02
C ALA A 35 -20.33 -9.16 -4.21
N MET A 36 -19.48 -8.18 -4.54
CA MET A 36 -18.47 -8.31 -5.58
C MET A 36 -17.44 -9.40 -5.25
N VAL A 37 -16.89 -9.40 -4.03
CA VAL A 37 -15.93 -10.42 -3.59
C VAL A 37 -16.55 -11.82 -3.53
N GLY A 38 -17.78 -11.94 -3.03
CA GLY A 38 -18.53 -13.19 -2.98
C GLY A 38 -18.86 -13.72 -4.38
N GLY A 39 -19.31 -12.83 -5.28
CA GLY A 39 -19.58 -13.16 -6.68
C GLY A 39 -18.33 -13.63 -7.42
N TYR A 40 -17.20 -12.96 -7.19
CA TYR A 40 -15.89 -13.40 -7.70
C TYR A 40 -15.54 -14.81 -7.22
N ALA A 41 -15.68 -15.10 -5.93
CA ALA A 41 -15.37 -16.42 -5.37
C ALA A 41 -16.25 -17.52 -5.98
N VAL A 42 -17.57 -17.27 -6.09
CA VAL A 42 -18.51 -18.19 -6.75
C VAL A 42 -18.14 -18.39 -8.21
N ALA A 43 -17.92 -17.33 -8.97
CA ALA A 43 -17.56 -17.43 -10.38
C ALA A 43 -16.25 -18.22 -10.58
N LYS A 44 -15.28 -18.07 -9.69
CA LYS A 44 -14.06 -18.87 -9.73
C LYS A 44 -14.33 -20.36 -9.51
N THR A 45 -15.21 -20.71 -8.56
CA THR A 45 -15.62 -22.11 -8.34
C THR A 45 -16.40 -22.69 -9.52
N MET A 46 -17.04 -21.85 -10.33
CA MET A 46 -17.73 -22.25 -11.56
C MET A 46 -16.80 -22.40 -12.77
N GLY A 47 -15.49 -22.12 -12.62
CA GLY A 47 -14.49 -22.33 -13.66
C GLY A 47 -14.27 -21.16 -14.62
N PHE A 48 -14.70 -19.94 -14.29
CA PHE A 48 -14.43 -18.76 -15.11
C PHE A 48 -12.96 -18.30 -14.96
N SER A 49 -12.14 -18.49 -16.00
CA SER A 49 -10.68 -18.22 -15.98
C SER A 49 -10.30 -16.74 -15.89
N GLU A 50 -11.08 -15.86 -16.53
CA GLU A 50 -10.74 -14.42 -16.65
C GLU A 50 -11.14 -13.59 -15.42
N MET A 51 -11.69 -14.23 -14.39
CA MET A 51 -12.31 -13.52 -13.28
C MET A 51 -11.27 -12.77 -12.42
N ASP A 52 -10.01 -13.21 -12.42
CA ASP A 52 -8.90 -12.53 -11.73
C ASP A 52 -8.58 -11.18 -12.40
N SER A 53 -8.51 -11.16 -13.74
CA SER A 53 -8.29 -9.95 -14.54
C SER A 53 -9.43 -8.95 -14.39
N VAL A 54 -10.68 -9.42 -14.41
CA VAL A 54 -11.88 -8.58 -14.21
C VAL A 54 -11.87 -7.96 -12.82
N MET A 55 -11.56 -8.74 -11.78
CA MET A 55 -11.45 -8.23 -10.42
C MET A 55 -10.30 -7.22 -10.28
N GLY A 56 -9.17 -7.46 -10.96
CA GLY A 56 -8.06 -6.50 -11.04
C GLY A 56 -8.45 -5.17 -11.69
N LEU A 57 -9.27 -5.20 -12.74
CA LEU A 57 -9.83 -3.99 -13.37
C LEU A 57 -10.82 -3.26 -12.45
N ALA A 58 -11.68 -4.00 -11.74
CA ALA A 58 -12.58 -3.42 -10.75
C ALA A 58 -11.79 -2.74 -9.61
N SER A 59 -10.73 -3.39 -9.13
CA SER A 59 -9.79 -2.85 -8.15
C SER A 59 -9.18 -1.53 -8.61
N SER A 60 -8.62 -1.48 -9.82
CA SER A 60 -7.97 -0.26 -10.33
C SER A 60 -8.97 0.87 -10.53
N ALA A 61 -10.15 0.60 -11.09
CA ALA A 61 -11.22 1.58 -11.24
C ALA A 61 -11.67 2.17 -9.89
N CYS A 62 -11.84 1.33 -8.86
CA CYS A 62 -12.18 1.78 -7.51
C CYS A 62 -11.05 2.58 -6.85
N CYS A 63 -9.78 2.21 -7.02
CA CYS A 63 -8.64 2.97 -6.51
C CYS A 63 -8.54 4.36 -7.17
N ILE A 64 -8.70 4.43 -8.49
CA ILE A 64 -8.73 5.71 -9.24
C ILE A 64 -9.93 6.55 -8.77
N GLY A 65 -11.11 5.95 -8.68
CA GLY A 65 -12.31 6.60 -8.14
C GLY A 65 -12.13 7.06 -6.68
N GLY A 66 -11.31 6.34 -5.90
CA GLY A 66 -10.97 6.71 -4.53
C GLY A 66 -10.17 8.00 -4.45
N ILE A 67 -9.11 8.12 -5.25
CA ILE A 67 -8.30 9.35 -5.33
C ILE A 67 -9.12 10.48 -5.97
N GLY A 68 -9.87 10.19 -7.03
CA GLY A 68 -10.79 11.15 -7.65
C GLY A 68 -11.83 11.69 -6.65
N GLY A 69 -12.39 10.82 -5.81
CA GLY A 69 -13.34 11.20 -4.75
C GLY A 69 -12.71 12.09 -3.68
N LEU A 70 -11.42 11.94 -3.38
CA LEU A 70 -10.70 12.80 -2.43
C LEU A 70 -10.44 14.23 -2.94
N SER A 71 -10.68 14.51 -4.23
CA SER A 71 -10.45 15.84 -4.81
C SER A 71 -11.46 16.91 -4.39
N SER A 72 -12.59 16.52 -3.78
CA SER A 72 -13.59 17.45 -3.25
C SER A 72 -14.07 17.02 -1.87
N MET A 73 -14.33 17.99 -0.99
CA MET A 73 -14.80 17.72 0.37
C MET A 73 -16.13 16.95 0.42
N ASN A 74 -17.01 17.20 -0.56
CA ASN A 74 -18.32 16.55 -0.63
C ASN A 74 -18.23 15.07 -0.98
N THR A 75 -17.20 14.67 -1.73
CA THR A 75 -16.99 13.30 -2.20
C THR A 75 -15.91 12.55 -1.43
N ALA A 76 -15.15 13.23 -0.55
CA ALA A 76 -13.95 12.67 0.07
C ALA A 76 -14.22 11.38 0.88
N ARG A 77 -15.33 11.33 1.61
CA ARG A 77 -15.73 10.12 2.38
C ARG A 77 -16.09 8.96 1.46
N MET A 78 -16.78 9.23 0.35
CA MET A 78 -17.01 8.23 -0.72
C MET A 78 -15.68 7.76 -1.33
N GLY A 79 -14.75 8.68 -1.58
CA GLY A 79 -13.42 8.36 -2.09
C GLY A 79 -12.68 7.38 -1.18
N ASN A 80 -12.74 7.57 0.14
CA ASN A 80 -12.15 6.64 1.09
C ASN A 80 -12.79 5.23 1.02
N VAL A 81 -14.12 5.16 0.87
CA VAL A 81 -14.84 3.89 0.68
C VAL A 81 -14.46 3.19 -0.61
N LEU A 82 -14.42 3.91 -1.73
CA LEU A 82 -13.98 3.38 -3.02
C LEU A 82 -12.54 2.86 -2.96
N GLY A 83 -11.65 3.58 -2.28
CA GLY A 83 -10.29 3.12 -2.03
C GLY A 83 -10.24 1.81 -1.23
N MET A 84 -11.04 1.69 -0.15
CA MET A 84 -11.13 0.46 0.63
C MET A 84 -11.65 -0.72 -0.20
N SER A 85 -12.68 -0.48 -1.02
CA SER A 85 -13.23 -1.50 -1.93
C SER A 85 -12.18 -1.93 -2.96
N GLY A 86 -11.48 -0.98 -3.59
CA GLY A 86 -10.44 -1.27 -4.58
C GLY A 86 -9.31 -2.14 -4.02
N VAL A 87 -8.76 -1.77 -2.85
CA VAL A 87 -7.73 -2.57 -2.18
C VAL A 87 -8.25 -3.97 -1.82
N SER A 88 -9.50 -4.08 -1.37
CA SER A 88 -10.12 -5.38 -1.05
C SER A 88 -10.26 -6.26 -2.30
N PHE A 89 -10.67 -5.69 -3.44
CA PHE A 89 -10.79 -6.40 -4.71
C PHE A 89 -9.42 -6.84 -5.24
N GLY A 90 -8.41 -5.98 -5.18
CA GLY A 90 -7.05 -6.33 -5.59
C GLY A 90 -6.46 -7.46 -4.75
N LEU A 91 -6.70 -7.44 -3.43
CA LEU A 91 -6.28 -8.52 -2.55
C LEU A 91 -7.01 -9.82 -2.87
N ALA A 92 -8.33 -9.77 -3.13
CA ALA A 92 -9.11 -10.95 -3.51
C ALA A 92 -8.62 -11.55 -4.84
N ALA A 93 -8.35 -10.72 -5.85
CA ALA A 93 -7.81 -11.15 -7.15
C ALA A 93 -6.43 -11.81 -7.00
N ALA A 94 -5.53 -11.18 -6.26
CA ALA A 94 -4.18 -11.71 -6.02
C ALA A 94 -4.22 -13.00 -5.20
N MET A 95 -5.06 -13.08 -4.17
CA MET A 95 -5.23 -14.30 -3.39
C MET A 95 -5.78 -15.43 -4.26
N GLY A 96 -6.85 -15.18 -5.02
CA GLY A 96 -7.43 -16.22 -5.82
C GLY A 96 -6.53 -16.68 -6.97
N SER A 97 -5.72 -15.81 -7.57
CA SER A 97 -4.82 -16.21 -8.66
C SER A 97 -3.69 -17.13 -8.21
N MET A 98 -3.38 -17.15 -6.91
CA MET A 98 -2.38 -18.05 -6.33
C MET A 98 -2.93 -19.47 -6.18
N ASN A 99 -2.32 -20.46 -6.84
CA ASN A 99 -2.66 -21.87 -6.63
C ASN A 99 -1.75 -22.52 -5.58
N VAL A 100 -1.85 -22.05 -4.33
CA VAL A 100 -1.00 -22.50 -3.21
C VAL A 100 -1.77 -23.37 -2.21
N SER A 101 -1.04 -24.10 -1.36
CA SER A 101 -1.67 -24.99 -0.38
C SER A 101 -2.47 -24.21 0.67
N PRO A 102 -3.49 -24.84 1.31
CA PRO A 102 -4.26 -24.22 2.38
C PRO A 102 -3.40 -23.72 3.56
N ALA A 103 -2.27 -24.39 3.81
CA ALA A 103 -1.32 -23.97 4.84
C ALA A 103 -0.65 -22.62 4.51
N VAL A 104 -0.28 -22.40 3.24
CA VAL A 104 0.28 -21.12 2.78
C VAL A 104 -0.77 -20.03 2.83
N TYR A 105 -2.01 -20.32 2.44
CA TYR A 105 -3.12 -19.38 2.61
C TYR A 105 -3.34 -18.98 4.08
N ALA A 106 -3.26 -19.93 5.01
CA ALA A 106 -3.36 -19.64 6.44
C ALA A 106 -2.21 -18.74 6.92
N GLN A 107 -0.99 -18.95 6.44
CA GLN A 107 0.16 -18.09 6.75
C GLN A 107 -0.03 -16.66 6.19
N LEU A 108 -0.46 -16.53 4.94
CA LEU A 108 -0.75 -15.24 4.31
C LEU A 108 -1.85 -14.48 5.06
N ALA A 109 -2.91 -15.17 5.46
CA ALA A 109 -3.99 -14.60 6.26
C ALA A 109 -3.46 -14.14 7.64
N ALA A 110 -2.67 -14.97 8.32
CA ALA A 110 -2.09 -14.63 9.62
C ALA A 110 -1.19 -13.40 9.55
N LEU A 111 -0.30 -13.32 8.55
CA LEU A 111 0.59 -12.17 8.35
C LEU A 111 -0.20 -10.90 7.98
N SER A 112 -1.18 -11.02 7.09
CA SER A 112 -2.01 -9.89 6.65
C SER A 112 -2.86 -9.33 7.79
N LEU A 113 -3.51 -10.20 8.56
CA LEU A 113 -4.31 -9.82 9.73
C LEU A 113 -3.44 -9.29 10.86
N GLY A 114 -2.29 -9.91 11.12
CA GLY A 114 -1.33 -9.44 12.13
C GLY A 114 -0.80 -8.05 11.80
N GLY A 115 -0.31 -7.85 10.58
CA GLY A 115 0.14 -6.54 10.10
C GLY A 115 -0.98 -5.49 10.05
N GLY A 116 -2.19 -5.91 9.68
CA GLY A 116 -3.39 -5.08 9.70
C GLY A 116 -3.76 -4.63 11.12
N ALA A 117 -3.74 -5.54 12.09
CA ALA A 117 -4.01 -5.27 13.49
C ALA A 117 -2.99 -4.31 14.09
N VAL A 118 -1.69 -4.52 13.85
CA VAL A 118 -0.62 -3.61 14.30
C VAL A 118 -0.84 -2.21 13.69
N GLY A 119 -1.08 -2.14 12.38
CA GLY A 119 -1.35 -0.87 11.70
C GLY A 119 -2.58 -0.14 12.26
N TYR A 120 -3.65 -0.88 12.56
CA TYR A 120 -4.86 -0.34 13.17
C TYR A 120 -4.60 0.21 14.58
N GLN A 121 -3.86 -0.52 15.43
CA GLN A 121 -3.54 -0.08 16.78
C GLN A 121 -2.67 1.19 16.79
N ILE A 122 -1.71 1.30 15.87
CA ILE A 122 -0.90 2.51 15.71
C ILE A 122 -1.79 3.68 15.27
N ALA A 123 -2.58 3.51 14.21
CA ALA A 123 -3.43 4.55 13.64
C ALA A 123 -4.49 5.12 14.61
N LYS A 124 -4.97 4.31 15.56
CA LYS A 124 -5.87 4.79 16.63
C LYS A 124 -5.26 5.94 17.42
N LYS A 125 -3.95 5.88 17.69
CA LYS A 125 -3.24 6.85 18.53
C LYS A 125 -2.75 8.08 17.77
N VAL A 126 -2.66 8.01 16.44
CA VAL A 126 -2.13 9.09 15.60
C VAL A 126 -3.06 10.30 15.60
N GLY A 127 -2.57 11.46 16.04
CA GLY A 127 -3.27 12.74 15.95
C GLY A 127 -2.97 13.53 14.68
N PRO A 128 -3.69 14.63 14.39
CA PRO A 128 -3.43 15.48 13.23
C PRO A 128 -2.02 16.10 13.22
N THR A 129 -1.48 16.42 14.40
CA THR A 129 -0.14 16.99 14.57
C THR A 129 0.98 15.98 14.27
N GLU A 130 0.73 14.69 14.52
CA GLU A 130 1.66 13.59 14.29
C GLU A 130 1.46 12.93 12.93
N LEU A 131 0.56 13.47 12.10
CA LEU A 131 0.27 12.92 10.79
C LEU A 131 1.51 12.93 9.88
N PRO A 132 2.31 14.02 9.77
CA PRO A 132 3.46 14.05 8.86
C PRO A 132 4.50 12.95 9.15
N GLN A 133 4.87 12.77 10.42
CA GLN A 133 5.82 11.73 10.84
C GLN A 133 5.23 10.32 10.63
N THR A 134 3.95 10.11 10.92
CA THR A 134 3.30 8.81 10.71
C THR A 134 3.25 8.45 9.23
N VAL A 135 2.96 9.41 8.36
CA VAL A 135 2.99 9.21 6.90
C VAL A 135 4.40 8.84 6.43
N ALA A 136 5.44 9.52 6.93
CA ALA A 136 6.83 9.14 6.65
C ALA A 136 7.12 7.69 7.11
N ALA A 137 6.71 7.31 8.33
CA ALA A 137 6.88 5.94 8.81
C ALA A 137 6.14 4.91 7.96
N PHE A 138 4.95 5.21 7.43
CA PHE A 138 4.24 4.29 6.53
C PHE A 138 4.93 4.15 5.17
N HIS A 139 5.50 5.24 4.63
CA HIS A 139 6.25 5.17 3.38
C HIS A 139 7.54 4.34 3.50
N SER A 140 8.18 4.32 4.67
CA SER A 140 9.34 3.44 4.87
C SER A 140 8.97 1.96 4.77
N LEU A 141 7.81 1.58 5.32
CA LEU A 141 7.27 0.22 5.20
C LEU A 141 6.90 -0.14 3.76
N VAL A 142 6.44 0.81 2.94
CA VAL A 142 6.20 0.59 1.50
C VAL A 142 7.52 0.30 0.79
N GLY A 143 8.57 1.09 1.06
CA GLY A 143 9.90 0.87 0.48
C GLY A 143 10.49 -0.50 0.83
N LEU A 144 10.40 -0.89 2.12
CA LEU A 144 10.86 -2.21 2.57
C LEU A 144 10.06 -3.35 1.93
N ALA A 145 8.75 -3.20 1.74
CA ALA A 145 7.93 -4.20 1.05
C ALA A 145 8.31 -4.33 -0.43
N ALA A 146 8.65 -3.24 -1.11
CA ALA A 146 9.13 -3.26 -2.49
C ALA A 146 10.48 -3.99 -2.62
N VAL A 147 11.45 -3.68 -1.75
CA VAL A 147 12.74 -4.38 -1.70
C VAL A 147 12.55 -5.87 -1.39
N GLY A 148 11.72 -6.20 -0.39
CA GLY A 148 11.44 -7.59 -0.03
C GLY A 148 10.78 -8.37 -1.17
N THR A 149 9.90 -7.72 -1.94
CA THR A 149 9.29 -8.32 -3.14
C THR A 149 10.33 -8.59 -4.22
N ALA A 150 11.22 -7.62 -4.48
CA ALA A 150 12.27 -7.76 -5.48
C ALA A 150 13.28 -8.86 -5.13
N VAL A 151 13.71 -8.93 -3.87
CA VAL A 151 14.58 -9.99 -3.36
C VAL A 151 13.87 -11.35 -3.45
N GLY A 152 12.59 -11.41 -3.08
CA GLY A 152 11.79 -12.62 -3.19
C GLY A 152 11.68 -13.13 -4.63
N ASP A 153 11.39 -12.24 -5.58
CA ASP A 153 11.29 -12.59 -7.00
C ASP A 153 12.62 -13.09 -7.58
N TYR A 154 13.73 -12.43 -7.22
CA TYR A 154 15.07 -12.87 -7.61
C TYR A 154 15.40 -14.25 -7.03
N MET A 155 15.23 -14.44 -5.72
CA MET A 155 15.53 -15.72 -5.05
C MET A 155 14.67 -16.88 -5.58
N HIS A 156 13.43 -16.60 -6.01
CA HIS A 156 12.56 -17.63 -6.56
C HIS A 156 13.06 -18.14 -7.93
N HIS A 157 13.62 -17.25 -8.74
CA HIS A 157 14.01 -17.54 -10.13
C HIS A 157 15.53 -17.64 -10.37
N MET A 158 16.37 -17.45 -9.35
CA MET A 158 17.84 -17.41 -9.50
C MET A 158 18.47 -18.68 -10.09
N HIS A 159 17.79 -19.83 -9.99
CA HIS A 159 18.27 -21.10 -10.56
C HIS A 159 17.76 -21.38 -11.97
N ASP A 160 16.90 -20.51 -12.52
CA ASP A 160 16.36 -20.61 -13.87
C ASP A 160 16.69 -19.35 -14.67
N PRO A 161 17.82 -19.33 -15.40
CA PRO A 161 18.24 -18.18 -16.20
C PRO A 161 17.22 -17.76 -17.27
N ALA A 162 16.34 -18.67 -17.73
CA ALA A 162 15.31 -18.33 -18.71
C ALA A 162 14.21 -17.45 -18.12
N MET A 163 14.01 -17.51 -16.79
CA MET A 163 13.01 -16.72 -16.08
C MET A 163 13.55 -15.35 -15.63
N LEU A 164 14.87 -15.16 -15.63
CA LEU A 164 15.55 -13.90 -15.34
C LEU A 164 15.94 -13.15 -16.63
N ASP A 165 14.96 -12.85 -17.46
CA ASP A 165 15.17 -12.02 -18.65
C ASP A 165 15.55 -10.57 -18.29
N GLY A 166 15.99 -9.80 -19.28
CA GLY A 166 16.45 -8.42 -19.07
C GLY A 166 15.37 -7.50 -18.52
N ILE A 167 14.10 -7.72 -18.86
CA ILE A 167 12.97 -6.91 -18.38
C ILE A 167 12.73 -7.18 -16.89
N ARG A 168 12.73 -8.45 -16.47
CA ARG A 168 12.57 -8.82 -15.07
C ARG A 168 13.74 -8.34 -14.23
N LEU A 169 14.97 -8.54 -14.69
CA LEU A 169 16.17 -8.07 -13.97
C LEU A 169 16.16 -6.55 -13.81
N ALA A 170 15.82 -5.80 -14.86
CA ALA A 170 15.65 -4.35 -14.77
C ALA A 170 14.55 -3.96 -13.77
N SER A 171 13.43 -4.69 -13.74
CA SER A 171 12.32 -4.45 -12.82
C SER A 171 12.71 -4.74 -11.36
N ILE A 172 13.42 -5.85 -11.10
CA ILE A 172 13.96 -6.22 -9.78
C ILE A 172 14.93 -5.15 -9.30
N TYR A 173 15.86 -4.72 -10.16
CA TYR A 173 16.82 -3.67 -9.85
C TYR A 173 16.12 -2.35 -9.50
N LEU A 174 15.20 -1.87 -10.34
CA LEU A 174 14.44 -0.64 -10.11
C LEU A 174 13.60 -0.70 -8.84
N ALA A 175 12.91 -1.81 -8.59
CA ALA A 175 12.12 -2.01 -7.37
C ALA A 175 13.00 -1.97 -6.12
N THR A 176 14.19 -2.59 -6.18
CA THR A 176 15.16 -2.58 -5.08
C THR A 176 15.72 -1.17 -4.84
N PHE A 177 16.13 -0.47 -5.90
CA PHE A 177 16.70 0.87 -5.81
C PHE A 177 15.69 1.90 -5.29
N ILE A 178 14.52 1.99 -5.94
CA ILE A 178 13.47 2.94 -5.56
C ILE A 178 12.94 2.60 -4.16
N GLY A 179 12.75 1.31 -3.86
CA GLY A 179 12.31 0.86 -2.55
C GLY A 179 13.31 1.20 -1.44
N GLY A 180 14.61 0.98 -1.67
CA GLY A 180 15.68 1.29 -0.71
C GLY A 180 15.82 2.79 -0.45
N VAL A 181 15.78 3.62 -1.50
CA VAL A 181 15.81 5.09 -1.37
C VAL A 181 14.57 5.58 -0.61
N THR A 182 13.38 5.05 -0.94
CA THR A 182 12.13 5.41 -0.28
C THR A 182 12.16 5.03 1.20
N ALA A 183 12.65 3.83 1.53
CA ALA A 183 12.74 3.34 2.90
C ALA A 183 13.66 4.22 3.75
N THR A 184 14.89 4.43 3.28
CA THR A 184 15.91 5.18 4.01
C THR A 184 15.58 6.66 4.14
N GLY A 185 15.14 7.30 3.05
CA GLY A 185 14.72 8.70 3.07
C GLY A 185 13.56 8.94 4.04
N SER A 186 12.60 8.01 4.06
CA SER A 186 11.43 8.09 4.95
C SER A 186 11.78 7.86 6.42
N MET A 187 12.74 7.00 6.74
CA MET A 187 13.26 6.82 8.11
C MET A 187 13.94 8.10 8.62
N VAL A 188 14.76 8.75 7.79
CA VAL A 188 15.40 10.03 8.15
C VAL A 188 14.34 11.13 8.32
N ALA A 189 13.35 11.20 7.42
CA ALA A 189 12.25 12.15 7.53
C ALA A 189 11.43 11.94 8.82
N PHE A 190 11.08 10.69 9.14
CA PHE A 190 10.45 10.34 10.41
C PHE A 190 11.30 10.80 11.61
N GLY A 191 12.59 10.47 11.62
CA GLY A 191 13.49 10.84 12.71
C GLY A 191 13.57 12.35 12.93
N LYS A 192 13.60 13.15 11.86
CA LYS A 192 13.59 14.62 11.96
C LYS A 192 12.26 15.18 12.43
N LEU A 193 11.14 14.73 11.86
CA LEU A 193 9.81 15.22 12.23
C LEU A 193 9.43 14.84 13.67
N HIS A 194 9.87 13.67 14.12
CA HIS A 194 9.64 13.17 15.48
C HIS A 194 10.64 13.73 16.51
N GLY A 195 11.63 14.53 16.10
CA GLY A 195 12.63 15.12 16.99
C GLY A 195 13.70 14.16 17.48
N LEU A 196 13.81 12.96 16.89
CA LEU A 196 14.89 11.99 17.18
C LEU A 196 16.22 12.39 16.52
N LEU A 197 16.15 13.16 15.43
CA LEU A 197 17.29 13.67 14.68
C LEU A 197 17.24 15.19 14.62
N ASN A 198 18.41 15.82 14.46
CA ASN A 198 18.48 17.27 14.28
C ASN A 198 17.76 17.69 12.99
N SER A 199 16.82 18.62 13.10
CA SER A 199 16.07 19.19 11.98
C SER A 199 16.94 20.04 11.05
N ALA A 200 18.09 20.54 11.52
CA ALA A 200 19.02 21.30 10.70
C ALA A 200 19.46 20.52 9.44
N ALA A 201 19.70 21.25 8.35
CA ALA A 201 20.25 20.67 7.14
C ALA A 201 21.70 20.25 7.40
N LEU A 202 21.99 18.95 7.26
CA LEU A 202 23.35 18.44 7.38
C LEU A 202 24.14 18.86 6.13
N ALA A 203 25.13 19.72 6.31
CA ALA A 203 26.00 20.18 5.23
C ALA A 203 27.25 19.31 5.18
N LEU A 204 27.26 18.33 4.28
CA LEU A 204 28.45 17.52 4.00
C LEU A 204 29.37 18.25 3.00
N PRO A 205 30.70 18.25 3.20
CA PRO A 205 31.64 18.65 2.17
C PRO A 205 31.43 17.84 0.88
N ALA A 206 31.42 18.51 -0.27
CA ALA A 206 31.24 17.88 -1.58
C ALA A 206 29.97 17.00 -1.73
N ARG A 207 28.87 17.32 -1.01
CA ARG A 207 27.61 16.54 -1.04
C ARG A 207 27.11 16.19 -2.45
N ASP A 208 27.24 17.12 -3.39
CA ASP A 208 26.72 16.93 -4.75
C ASP A 208 27.58 15.91 -5.52
N MET A 209 28.90 15.91 -5.29
CA MET A 209 29.80 14.88 -5.83
C MET A 209 29.55 13.51 -5.21
N ILE A 210 29.29 13.46 -3.90
CA ILE A 210 28.95 12.20 -3.22
C ILE A 210 27.64 11.64 -3.79
N ASN A 211 26.61 12.48 -3.93
CA ASN A 211 25.33 12.07 -4.50
C ASN A 211 25.47 11.58 -5.95
N MET A 212 26.25 12.30 -6.78
CA MET A 212 26.54 11.86 -8.15
C MET A 212 27.31 10.54 -8.17
N GLY A 213 28.32 10.37 -7.29
CA GLY A 213 29.10 9.13 -7.19
C GLY A 213 28.26 7.94 -6.74
N MET A 214 27.39 8.12 -5.74
CA MET A 214 26.45 7.07 -5.30
C MET A 214 25.43 6.74 -6.40
N GLY A 215 24.91 7.74 -7.10
CA GLY A 215 24.00 7.54 -8.23
C GLY A 215 24.67 6.77 -9.38
N ALA A 216 25.89 7.14 -9.74
CA ALA A 216 26.67 6.45 -10.77
C ALA A 216 27.06 5.02 -10.36
N GLY A 217 27.38 4.79 -9.08
CA GLY A 217 27.72 3.45 -8.58
C GLY A 217 26.51 2.53 -8.38
N ALA A 218 25.30 3.07 -8.39
CA ALA A 218 24.08 2.27 -8.36
C ALA A 218 23.73 1.72 -9.75
N LEU A 219 23.98 2.50 -10.82
CA LEU A 219 23.75 2.12 -12.23
C LEU A 219 24.62 0.94 -12.67
#